data_AF-A0A3D9AGF2-F1
#
_entry.id   AF-A0A3D9AGF2-F1
#
_cell.length_a   1.000
_cell.length_b   1.000
_cell.length_c   1.000
_cell.angle_alpha   90.00
_cell.angle_beta   90.00
_cell.angle_gamma   90.00
#
_symmetry.space_group_name_H-M   'P 1'
#
loop_
_entity.id
_entity.type
_entity.pdbx_description
1 polymer ?
#
loop_
_entity_poly.entity_id
_entity_poly.type
_entity_poly.pdbx_seq_one_letter_code
_entity_poly.pdbx_strand_id
1 'polypeptide(L)'
;MKTLYSGEYYEVMNIKNILENENIETILENEMMASIEPVAITSGGFRALVLKIQDEDYEKATEVINHYKSGKLHVTMEIGKEEFIGKLEEEGYVLNLTLDDNCLYCSNTDTSYLINSFVIEKEMMFLTEEISETIRAVNSPEFNIKGYYIF
;
A
#
# COMPACT_ATOMS: atom_id res chain seq x y z
N MET A 1 -23.83 -18.60 1.18
CA MET A 1 -23.01 -17.54 0.57
C MET A 1 -23.88 -16.40 0.12
N LYS A 2 -23.57 -15.19 0.56
CA LYS A 2 -24.31 -13.95 0.27
C LYS A 2 -23.41 -12.92 -0.39
N THR A 3 -24.03 -12.08 -1.22
CA THR A 3 -23.37 -10.88 -1.75
C THR A 3 -23.22 -9.86 -0.64
N LEU A 4 -21.99 -9.47 -0.35
CA LEU A 4 -21.65 -8.51 0.69
C LEU A 4 -21.51 -7.10 0.12
N TYR A 5 -20.83 -6.98 -1.02
CA TYR A 5 -20.56 -5.70 -1.66
C TYR A 5 -20.43 -5.87 -3.18
N SER A 6 -20.79 -4.82 -3.92
CA SER A 6 -20.62 -4.74 -5.37
C SER A 6 -20.19 -3.33 -5.72
N GLY A 7 -19.08 -3.19 -6.44
CA GLY A 7 -18.50 -1.88 -6.74
C GLY A 7 -17.35 -1.93 -7.74
N GLU A 8 -16.57 -0.86 -7.76
CA GLU A 8 -15.39 -0.77 -8.62
C GLU A 8 -14.26 -1.68 -8.12
N TYR A 9 -13.32 -2.03 -8.99
CA TYR A 9 -12.22 -2.94 -8.66
C TYR A 9 -11.45 -2.50 -7.41
N TYR A 10 -11.04 -1.23 -7.35
CA TYR A 10 -10.25 -0.73 -6.23
C TYR A 10 -11.03 -0.75 -4.91
N GLU A 11 -12.33 -0.41 -4.93
CA GLU A 11 -13.18 -0.43 -3.73
C GLU A 11 -13.36 -1.86 -3.22
N VAL A 12 -13.61 -2.79 -4.14
CA VAL A 12 -13.81 -4.20 -3.82
C VAL A 12 -12.51 -4.82 -3.29
N MET A 13 -11.35 -4.50 -3.88
CA MET A 13 -10.05 -4.96 -3.36
C MET A 13 -9.75 -4.40 -1.98
N ASN A 14 -10.03 -3.11 -1.75
CA ASN A 14 -9.85 -2.48 -0.44
C ASN A 14 -10.68 -3.19 0.64
N ILE A 15 -11.95 -3.45 0.35
CA ILE A 15 -12.85 -4.16 1.27
C ILE A 15 -12.39 -5.59 1.49
N LYS A 16 -11.96 -6.30 0.43
CA LYS A 16 -11.40 -7.65 0.52
C LYS A 16 -10.19 -7.70 1.46
N ASN A 17 -9.21 -6.82 1.28
CA ASN A 17 -8.00 -6.77 2.11
C ASN A 17 -8.33 -6.50 3.59
N ILE A 18 -9.27 -5.59 3.87
CA ILE A 18 -9.74 -5.32 5.24
C ILE A 18 -10.33 -6.60 5.88
N LEU A 19 -11.14 -7.34 5.13
CA LEU A 19 -11.79 -8.55 5.63
C LEU A 19 -10.77 -9.67 5.85
N GLU A 20 -9.78 -9.81 4.97
CA GLU A 20 -8.69 -10.77 5.12
C GLU A 20 -7.86 -10.51 6.39
N ASN A 21 -7.57 -9.24 6.72
CA ASN A 21 -6.92 -8.86 7.98
C ASN A 21 -7.72 -9.27 9.23
N GLU A 22 -9.05 -9.30 9.12
CA GLU A 22 -9.96 -9.77 10.17
C GLU A 22 -10.19 -11.29 10.16
N ASN A 23 -9.39 -12.03 9.37
CA ASN A 23 -9.48 -13.47 9.11
C ASN A 23 -10.85 -13.88 8.55
N ILE A 24 -11.45 -13.04 7.71
CA ILE A 24 -12.73 -13.31 7.04
C ILE A 24 -12.46 -13.66 5.58
N GLU A 25 -12.78 -14.89 5.20
CA GLU A 25 -12.60 -15.37 3.83
C GLU A 25 -13.67 -14.79 2.90
N THR A 26 -13.26 -14.34 1.71
CA THR A 26 -14.16 -13.78 0.70
C THR A 26 -13.88 -14.35 -0.68
N ILE A 27 -14.92 -14.37 -1.52
CA ILE A 27 -14.83 -14.82 -2.92
C ILE A 27 -15.25 -13.69 -3.85
N LEU A 28 -14.46 -13.49 -4.90
CA LEU A 28 -14.77 -12.59 -5.98
C LEU A 28 -15.46 -13.36 -7.12
N GLU A 29 -16.76 -13.14 -7.32
CA GLU A 29 -17.54 -13.93 -8.29
C GLU A 29 -17.01 -13.78 -9.73
N ASN A 30 -16.56 -12.58 -10.09
CA ASN A 30 -16.11 -12.23 -11.44
C ASN A 30 -14.59 -11.91 -11.49
N GLU A 31 -13.80 -12.48 -10.57
CA GLU A 31 -12.35 -12.22 -10.45
C GLU A 31 -11.60 -12.43 -11.77
N MET A 32 -11.90 -13.52 -12.46
CA MET A 32 -11.26 -13.87 -13.73
C MET A 32 -11.57 -12.85 -14.84
N MET A 33 -12.71 -12.17 -14.79
CA MET A 33 -13.05 -11.10 -15.74
C MET A 33 -12.24 -9.83 -15.47
N ALA A 34 -11.81 -9.56 -14.23
CA ALA A 34 -10.93 -8.44 -13.90
C ALA A 34 -9.57 -8.53 -14.59
N SER A 35 -9.06 -9.75 -14.76
CA SER A 35 -7.80 -10.00 -15.47
C SER A 35 -7.95 -10.01 -17.00
N ILE A 36 -9.09 -10.42 -17.52
CA ILE A 36 -9.31 -10.63 -18.97
C ILE A 36 -9.88 -9.37 -19.65
N GLU A 37 -10.79 -8.63 -18.98
CA GLU A 37 -11.42 -7.41 -19.52
C GLU A 37 -11.41 -6.25 -18.51
N PRO A 38 -10.23 -5.67 -18.19
CA PRO A 38 -10.12 -4.63 -17.17
C PRO A 38 -11.00 -3.40 -17.45
N VAL A 39 -11.14 -3.02 -18.73
CA VAL A 39 -11.91 -1.85 -19.18
C VAL A 39 -13.42 -2.00 -18.92
N ALA A 40 -13.95 -3.22 -18.87
CA ALA A 40 -15.37 -3.48 -18.58
C ALA A 40 -15.72 -3.30 -17.09
N ILE A 41 -14.69 -3.18 -16.24
CA ILE A 41 -14.74 -3.23 -14.76
C ILE A 41 -14.26 -1.90 -14.12
N THR A 42 -13.73 -0.97 -14.91
CA THR A 42 -13.34 0.40 -14.49
C THR A 42 -14.51 1.39 -14.48
N SER A 43 -14.29 2.61 -13.95
CA SER A 43 -15.29 3.68 -13.93
C SER A 43 -15.87 3.97 -15.33
N GLY A 44 -17.16 3.65 -15.52
CA GLY A 44 -17.88 3.71 -16.81
C GLY A 44 -18.12 2.36 -17.50
N GLY A 45 -17.60 1.25 -16.96
CA GLY A 45 -17.82 -0.12 -17.42
C GLY A 45 -19.18 -0.71 -17.00
N PHE A 46 -19.60 -1.78 -17.67
CA PHE A 46 -20.94 -2.38 -17.51
C PHE A 46 -21.03 -3.44 -16.39
N ARG A 47 -19.89 -3.90 -15.85
CA ARG A 47 -19.86 -5.03 -14.90
C ARG A 47 -19.07 -4.70 -13.63
N ALA A 48 -19.78 -4.46 -12.53
CA ALA A 48 -19.19 -4.31 -11.21
C ALA A 48 -18.60 -5.63 -10.70
N LEU A 49 -17.52 -5.55 -9.92
CA LEU A 49 -17.03 -6.70 -9.17
C LEU A 49 -17.97 -7.01 -8.01
N VAL A 50 -18.23 -8.29 -7.77
CA VAL A 50 -19.13 -8.75 -6.71
C VAL A 50 -18.32 -9.54 -5.69
N LEU A 51 -18.31 -9.06 -4.45
CA LEU A 51 -17.70 -9.71 -3.30
C LEU A 51 -18.73 -10.54 -2.55
N LYS A 52 -18.46 -11.83 -2.41
CA LYS A 52 -19.31 -12.80 -1.71
C LYS A 52 -18.61 -13.32 -0.45
N ILE A 53 -19.43 -13.65 0.54
CA ILE A 53 -19.00 -14.14 1.84
C ILE A 53 -19.86 -15.32 2.30
N GLN A 54 -19.33 -16.13 3.21
CA GLN A 54 -20.13 -17.12 3.92
C GLN A 54 -21.24 -16.46 4.74
N ASP A 55 -22.37 -17.17 4.90
CA ASP A 55 -23.55 -16.60 5.56
C ASP A 55 -23.31 -16.37 7.05
N GLU A 56 -22.43 -17.18 7.65
CA GLU A 56 -22.01 -17.12 9.05
C GLU A 56 -21.23 -15.84 9.38
N ASP A 57 -20.40 -15.36 8.44
CA ASP A 57 -19.55 -14.18 8.65
C ASP A 57 -20.21 -12.88 8.16
N TYR A 58 -21.41 -12.96 7.59
CA TYR A 58 -22.07 -11.83 6.92
C TYR A 58 -22.30 -10.62 7.85
N GLU A 59 -22.74 -10.85 9.09
CA GLU A 59 -22.99 -9.77 10.06
C GLU A 59 -21.69 -9.09 10.49
N LYS A 60 -20.67 -9.88 10.85
CA LYS A 60 -19.34 -9.38 11.23
C LYS A 60 -18.72 -8.56 10.09
N ALA A 61 -18.75 -9.07 8.87
CA ALA A 61 -18.20 -8.39 7.70
C ALA A 61 -18.96 -7.10 7.36
N THR A 62 -20.28 -7.09 7.54
CA THR A 62 -21.10 -5.88 7.35
C THR A 62 -20.72 -4.79 8.36
N GLU A 63 -20.48 -5.16 9.61
CA GLU A 63 -20.01 -4.23 10.65
C GLU A 63 -18.64 -3.64 10.27
N VAL A 64 -17.67 -4.46 9.87
CA VAL A 64 -16.35 -4.03 9.40
C VAL A 64 -16.45 -3.04 8.22
N ILE A 65 -17.31 -3.31 7.23
CA ILE A 65 -17.55 -2.39 6.10
C ILE A 65 -18.17 -1.07 6.57
N ASN A 66 -19.07 -1.11 7.53
CA ASN A 66 -19.68 0.11 8.09
C ASN A 66 -18.67 0.95 8.86
N HIS A 67 -17.74 0.32 9.60
CA HIS A 67 -16.61 1.01 10.21
C HIS A 67 -15.71 1.66 9.15
N TYR A 68 -15.43 0.97 8.04
CA TYR A 68 -14.67 1.51 6.92
C TYR A 68 -15.38 2.73 6.28
N LYS A 69 -16.65 2.60 5.90
CA LYS A 69 -17.43 3.69 5.27
C LYS A 69 -17.63 4.90 6.18
N SER A 70 -17.63 4.71 7.48
CA SER A 70 -17.75 5.80 8.47
C SER A 70 -16.41 6.44 8.82
N GLY A 71 -15.30 6.01 8.20
CA GLY A 71 -13.94 6.51 8.47
C GLY A 71 -13.33 6.00 9.78
N LYS A 72 -14.04 5.13 10.52
CA LYS A 72 -13.56 4.52 11.76
C LYS A 72 -12.55 3.39 11.52
N LEU A 73 -12.54 2.84 10.30
CA LEU A 73 -11.55 1.90 9.81
C LEU A 73 -10.85 2.53 8.60
N HIS A 74 -9.52 2.53 8.59
CA HIS A 74 -8.74 2.95 7.43
C HIS A 74 -8.20 1.71 6.72
N VAL A 75 -8.19 1.72 5.37
CA VAL A 75 -7.44 0.73 4.59
C VAL A 75 -5.97 1.02 4.82
N THR A 76 -5.33 0.24 5.67
CA THR A 76 -3.88 0.13 5.64
C THR A 76 -3.50 -0.67 4.39
N MET A 77 -2.90 -0.01 3.39
CA MET A 77 -1.94 -0.74 2.54
C MET A 77 -0.96 -1.41 3.50
N GLU A 78 -0.79 -2.73 3.37
CA GLU A 78 -0.41 -3.71 4.41
C GLU A 78 0.93 -3.52 5.14
N ILE A 79 1.56 -2.36 5.03
CA ILE A 79 2.79 -2.07 5.74
C ILE A 79 2.68 -0.62 6.23
N GLY A 80 2.56 -0.44 7.54
CA GLY A 80 2.66 0.90 8.12
C GLY A 80 4.04 1.50 7.81
N LYS A 81 4.16 2.83 7.80
CA LYS A 81 5.44 3.54 7.57
C LYS A 81 6.62 2.93 8.35
N GLU A 82 6.38 2.64 9.63
CA GLU A 82 7.37 2.03 10.53
C GLU A 82 7.71 0.58 10.15
N GLU A 83 6.73 -0.22 9.74
CA GLU A 83 6.96 -1.60 9.31
C GLU A 83 7.72 -1.64 7.96
N PHE A 84 7.49 -0.67 7.07
CA PHE A 84 8.22 -0.58 5.80
C PHE A 84 9.69 -0.23 6.05
N ILE A 85 9.94 0.72 6.95
CA ILE A 85 11.29 1.04 7.41
C ILE A 85 11.94 -0.20 8.05
N GLY A 86 11.23 -0.94 8.90
CA GLY A 86 11.75 -2.17 9.50
C GLY A 86 12.19 -3.21 8.46
N LYS A 87 11.38 -3.44 7.40
CA LYS A 87 11.74 -4.34 6.30
C LYS A 87 12.96 -3.85 5.51
N LEU A 88 13.08 -2.54 5.30
CA LEU A 88 14.26 -1.95 4.67
C LEU A 88 15.52 -2.16 5.53
N GLU A 89 15.43 -1.99 6.84
CA GLU A 89 16.56 -2.23 7.76
C GLU A 89 17.01 -3.70 7.74
N GLU A 90 16.06 -4.66 7.72
CA GLU A 90 16.36 -6.10 7.60
C GLU A 90 17.09 -6.44 6.29
N GLU A 91 16.80 -5.71 5.22
CA GLU A 91 17.47 -5.85 3.91
C GLU A 91 18.80 -5.07 3.80
N GLY A 92 19.19 -4.35 4.85
CA GLY A 92 20.47 -3.64 4.95
C GLY A 92 20.43 -2.16 4.56
N TYR A 93 19.26 -1.56 4.32
CA TYR A 93 19.12 -0.11 4.13
C TYR A 93 19.07 0.59 5.48
N VAL A 94 20.21 0.64 6.17
CA VAL A 94 20.31 1.13 7.57
C VAL A 94 20.62 2.62 7.70
N LEU A 95 20.93 3.30 6.59
CA LEU A 95 21.25 4.73 6.59
C LEU A 95 19.99 5.57 6.34
N ASN A 96 19.57 6.30 7.37
CA ASN A 96 18.56 7.34 7.22
C ASN A 96 19.21 8.60 6.60
N LEU A 97 18.77 8.93 5.40
CA LEU A 97 19.26 10.06 4.60
C LEU A 97 18.18 11.14 4.55
N THR A 98 18.60 12.40 4.47
CA THR A 98 17.72 13.55 4.28
C THR A 98 17.90 14.11 2.88
N LEU A 99 16.80 14.30 2.16
CA LEU A 99 16.82 14.99 0.87
C LEU A 99 16.96 16.49 1.12
N ASP A 100 18.03 17.08 0.60
CA ASP A 100 18.29 18.52 0.61
C ASP A 100 18.64 18.97 -0.81
N ASP A 101 17.69 19.65 -1.46
CA ASP A 101 17.70 19.98 -2.89
C ASP A 101 18.02 18.76 -3.78
N ASN A 102 19.23 18.71 -4.33
CA ASN A 102 19.72 17.64 -5.23
C ASN A 102 20.73 16.70 -4.53
N CYS A 103 20.78 16.73 -3.21
CA CYS A 103 21.72 15.98 -2.39
C CYS A 103 21.00 15.10 -1.37
N LEU A 104 21.61 13.97 -1.03
CA LEU A 104 21.25 13.16 0.12
C LEU A 104 22.28 13.40 1.23
N TYR A 105 21.82 13.95 2.34
CA TYR A 105 22.62 14.21 3.54
C TYR A 105 22.54 13.03 4.51
N CYS A 106 23.70 12.62 5.01
CA CYS A 106 23.83 11.65 6.09
C CYS A 106 24.28 12.36 7.37
N SER A 107 23.41 12.37 8.38
CA SER A 107 23.70 12.98 9.69
C SER A 107 24.76 12.23 10.50
N ASN A 108 24.87 10.91 10.33
CA ASN A 108 25.83 10.09 11.08
C ASN A 108 27.29 10.36 10.67
N THR A 109 27.52 10.68 9.40
CA THR A 109 28.87 10.93 8.86
C THR A 109 29.11 12.41 8.53
N ASP A 110 28.11 13.26 8.73
CA ASP A 110 28.10 14.68 8.34
C ASP A 110 28.55 14.86 6.87
N THR A 111 27.96 14.08 5.96
CA THR A 111 28.37 14.02 4.55
C THR A 111 27.17 14.18 3.63
N SER A 112 27.35 14.94 2.56
CA SER A 112 26.36 15.11 1.49
C SER A 112 26.81 14.42 0.21
N TYR A 113 25.89 13.69 -0.42
CA TYR A 113 26.11 12.97 -1.67
C TYR A 113 25.15 13.47 -2.74
N LEU A 114 25.58 13.56 -4.00
CA LEU A 114 24.66 13.94 -5.09
C LEU A 114 23.61 12.85 -5.28
N ILE A 115 22.33 13.23 -5.41
CA ILE A 115 21.23 12.25 -5.54
C ILE A 115 21.38 11.34 -6.77
N ASN A 116 21.98 11.85 -7.84
CA ASN A 116 22.22 11.10 -9.08
C ASN A 116 23.29 10.00 -8.95
N SER A 117 24.03 9.96 -7.83
CA SER A 117 24.95 8.87 -7.50
C SER A 117 24.25 7.66 -6.86
N PHE A 118 22.93 7.75 -6.66
CA PHE A 118 22.10 6.69 -6.09
C PHE A 118 21.13 6.12 -7.12
N VAL A 119 20.89 4.82 -7.02
CA VAL A 119 19.83 4.10 -7.71
C VAL A 119 18.69 3.87 -6.71
N ILE A 120 17.46 4.17 -7.12
CA ILE A 120 16.26 3.84 -6.36
C ILE A 120 15.98 2.35 -6.56
N GLU A 121 16.07 1.56 -5.49
CA GLU A 121 15.80 0.12 -5.53
C GLU A 121 14.35 -0.19 -5.12
N LYS A 122 13.77 0.61 -4.24
CA LYS A 122 12.36 0.50 -3.80
C LYS A 122 11.76 1.86 -3.49
N GLU A 123 10.45 2.00 -3.68
CA GLU A 123 9.71 3.17 -3.21
C GLU A 123 8.31 2.80 -2.75
N MET A 124 7.80 3.56 -1.77
CA MET A 124 6.44 3.40 -1.24
C MET A 124 5.88 4.76 -0.86
N MET A 125 4.64 5.02 -1.30
CA MET A 125 3.89 6.22 -0.95
C MET A 125 2.96 5.92 0.23
N PHE A 126 2.97 6.81 1.21
CA PHE A 126 2.11 6.80 2.38
C PHE A 126 1.19 8.00 2.32
N LEU A 127 -0.11 7.74 2.37
CA LEU A 127 -1.14 8.76 2.39
C LEU A 127 -1.63 8.93 3.83
N THR A 128 -1.46 10.14 4.36
CA THR A 128 -2.11 10.58 5.60
C THR A 128 -3.26 11.54 5.28
N GLU A 129 -4.13 11.85 6.25
CA GLU A 129 -5.27 12.76 6.04
C GLU A 129 -4.85 14.16 5.54
N GLU A 130 -3.60 14.57 5.78
CA GLU A 130 -3.12 15.92 5.49
C GLU A 130 -1.94 15.97 4.51
N ILE A 131 -1.12 14.92 4.40
CA ILE A 131 0.14 14.93 3.64
C ILE A 131 0.38 13.57 2.95
N SER A 132 0.89 13.60 1.71
CA SER A 132 1.49 12.44 1.06
C SER A 132 3.00 12.44 1.31
N GLU A 133 3.52 11.36 1.90
CA GLU A 133 4.96 11.16 2.08
C GLU A 133 5.40 9.97 1.23
N THR A 134 6.59 10.03 0.62
CA THR A 134 7.16 8.90 -0.11
C THR A 134 8.48 8.49 0.51
N ILE A 135 8.63 7.20 0.82
CA ILE A 135 9.91 6.62 1.25
C ILE A 135 10.58 5.98 0.03
N ARG A 136 11.84 6.33 -0.21
CA ARG A 136 12.69 5.70 -1.24
C ARG A 136 13.88 5.01 -0.60
N ALA A 137 14.02 3.72 -0.89
CA ALA A 137 15.23 2.97 -0.61
C ALA A 137 16.22 3.14 -1.76
N VAL A 138 17.44 3.51 -1.41
CA VAL A 138 18.47 3.86 -2.36
C VAL A 138 19.77 3.12 -2.09
N ASN A 139 20.48 2.84 -3.18
CA ASN A 139 21.78 2.19 -3.18
C ASN A 139 22.75 3.02 -4.03
N SER A 140 23.90 3.36 -3.48
CA SER A 140 25.02 3.92 -4.24
C SER A 140 26.12 2.88 -4.37
N PRO A 141 26.27 2.24 -5.55
CA PRO A 141 27.39 1.33 -5.81
C PRO A 141 28.76 2.04 -5.73
N GLU A 142 28.81 3.34 -6.06
CA GLU A 142 30.03 4.14 -6.03
C GLU A 142 30.57 4.32 -4.62
N PHE A 143 29.69 4.65 -3.67
CA PHE A 143 30.06 4.88 -2.27
C PHE A 143 29.87 3.65 -1.38
N ASN A 144 29.34 2.55 -1.94
CA ASN A 144 28.95 1.34 -1.22
C ASN A 144 28.01 1.64 -0.04
N ILE A 145 26.99 2.46 -0.31
CA ILE A 145 26.01 2.94 0.69
C ILE A 145 24.62 2.40 0.34
N LYS A 146 23.91 1.86 1.34
CA LYS A 146 22.48 1.56 1.28
C LYS A 146 21.73 2.29 2.38
N GLY A 147 20.68 3.00 1.98
CA GLY A 147 19.88 3.81 2.89
C GLY A 147 18.49 4.09 2.35
N TYR A 148 17.77 4.95 3.04
CA TYR A 148 16.47 5.43 2.60
C TYR A 148 16.30 6.90 2.96
N TYR A 149 15.41 7.60 2.25
CA TYR A 149 15.00 8.95 2.57
C TYR A 149 13.50 9.14 2.37
N ILE A 150 12.95 10.16 3.02
CA ILE A 150 11.52 10.51 3.02
C ILE A 150 11.38 11.91 2.41
N PHE A 151 10.38 12.12 1.55
CA PHE A 151 10.08 13.41 0.92
C PHE A 151 8.60 13.57 0.60
#